data_AF-A0A3B3VVM6-F1
#
_entry.id   AF-A0A3B3VVM6-F1
#
_cell.length_a   1.000
_cell.length_b   1.000
_cell.length_c   1.000
_cell.angle_alpha   90.00
_cell.angle_beta   90.00
_cell.angle_gamma   90.00
#
_symmetry.space_group_name_H-M   'P 1'
#
loop_
_entity.id
_entity.type
_entity.pdbx_description
1 polymer ?
#
loop_
_entity_poly.entity_id
_entity_poly.type
_entity_poly.pdbx_seq_one_letter_code
_entity_poly.pdbx_strand_id
1 'polypeptide(L)'
;FLFRLSSGEIRRKCFSFSCFSMAVGKALTNKGQLTVVAGAPRAYFSGAVILLKKGSKERKDMQEEFSLEGEGLASSFGYDLTVLDLNGDG
;
A
#
# COMPACT_ATOMS: atom_id res chain seq x y z
N PHE A 1 11.23 7.46 8.99
CA PHE A 1 10.89 6.27 9.79
C PHE A 1 10.96 5.04 8.90
N LEU A 2 11.84 4.08 9.19
CA LEU A 2 12.15 2.94 8.33
C LEU A 2 11.87 1.64 9.09
N PHE A 3 10.81 0.92 8.72
CA PHE A 3 10.60 -0.47 9.15
C PHE A 3 11.31 -1.42 8.17
N ARG A 4 12.07 -2.38 8.71
CA ARG A 4 12.93 -3.29 7.94
C ARG A 4 12.29 -4.68 7.79
N LEU A 5 11.36 -4.79 6.84
CA LEU A 5 11.13 -6.02 6.06
C LEU A 5 12.00 -5.90 4.80
N SER A 6 12.63 -6.99 4.33
CA SER A 6 13.59 -7.04 3.20
C SER A 6 13.50 -5.81 2.28
N SER A 7 14.28 -4.78 2.60
CA SER A 7 13.99 -3.39 2.20
C SER A 7 14.09 -3.16 0.69
N GLY A 8 14.62 -4.12 -0.06
CA GLY A 8 14.74 -4.04 -1.52
C GLY A 8 13.41 -4.23 -2.26
N GLU A 9 12.51 -5.08 -1.77
CA GLU A 9 11.28 -5.46 -2.50
C GLU A 9 10.26 -4.33 -2.50
N ILE A 10 9.94 -3.81 -1.30
CA ILE A 10 8.99 -2.72 -1.09
C ILE A 10 9.49 -1.45 -1.79
N ARG A 11 10.81 -1.17 -1.70
CA ARG A 11 11.43 -0.02 -2.37
C ARG A 11 11.27 -0.08 -3.87
N ARG A 12 11.46 -1.23 -4.52
CA ARG A 12 11.31 -1.33 -5.99
C ARG A 12 9.89 -1.01 -6.46
N LYS A 13 8.88 -1.58 -5.79
CA LYS A 13 7.48 -1.36 -6.19
C LYS A 13 7.03 0.07 -5.87
N CYS A 14 7.30 0.56 -4.68
CA CYS A 14 7.01 1.94 -4.26
C CYS A 14 7.69 2.98 -5.16
N PHE A 15 8.91 2.70 -5.63
CA PHE A 15 9.65 3.57 -6.55
C PHE A 15 9.00 3.61 -7.94
N SER A 16 8.52 2.49 -8.47
CA SER A 16 7.78 2.47 -9.74
C SER A 16 6.41 3.18 -9.65
N PHE A 17 5.72 3.09 -8.51
CA PHE A 17 4.38 3.69 -8.33
C PHE A 17 4.42 5.12 -7.76
N SER A 18 5.61 5.72 -7.58
CA SER A 18 5.77 7.07 -7.03
C SER A 18 5.00 7.29 -5.72
N CYS A 19 5.08 6.33 -4.79
CA CYS A 19 4.31 6.43 -3.55
C CYS A 19 4.94 7.47 -2.60
N PHE A 20 4.10 8.30 -2.02
CA PHE A 20 4.47 9.40 -1.11
C PHE A 20 4.28 9.03 0.36
N SER A 21 3.26 8.21 0.66
CA SER A 21 2.93 7.74 2.01
C SER A 21 2.87 6.21 2.05
N MET A 22 3.12 5.62 3.23
CA MET A 22 3.04 4.18 3.43
C MET A 22 2.57 3.82 4.82
N ALA A 23 1.72 2.81 4.92
CA ALA A 23 1.29 2.17 6.15
C ALA A 23 1.36 0.64 6.01
N VAL A 24 1.34 -0.07 7.13
CA VAL A 24 1.34 -1.53 7.15
C VAL A 24 0.27 -2.00 8.12
N GLY A 25 -0.55 -2.94 7.68
CA GLY A 25 -1.54 -3.60 8.50
C GLY A 25 -1.41 -5.11 8.38
N LYS A 26 -1.97 -5.81 9.35
CA LYS A 26 -2.30 -7.23 9.20
C LYS A 26 -3.80 -7.34 8.95
N ALA A 27 -4.17 -8.38 8.20
CA ALA A 27 -5.55 -8.78 8.01
C ALA A 27 -6.50 -7.76 7.37
N LEU A 28 -5.96 -6.75 6.69
CA LEU A 28 -6.77 -5.78 5.95
C LEU A 28 -7.58 -6.40 4.82
N THR A 29 -7.06 -7.47 4.22
CA THR A 29 -7.68 -8.18 3.11
C THR A 29 -7.92 -9.66 3.41
N ASN A 30 -7.01 -10.30 4.16
CA ASN A 30 -7.14 -11.68 4.61
C ASN A 30 -6.53 -11.89 6.00
N LYS A 31 -7.24 -12.54 6.92
CA LYS A 31 -6.76 -12.79 8.30
C LYS A 31 -5.35 -13.37 8.31
N GLY A 32 -4.48 -12.78 9.14
CA GLY A 32 -3.08 -13.21 9.30
C GLY A 32 -2.13 -12.84 8.15
N GLN A 33 -2.61 -12.21 7.08
CA GLN A 33 -1.78 -11.71 5.99
C GLN A 33 -1.24 -10.32 6.30
N LEU A 34 0.03 -10.06 5.99
CA LEU A 34 0.59 -8.71 6.04
C LEU A 34 0.28 -7.97 4.74
N THR A 35 -0.31 -6.79 4.86
CA THR A 35 -0.66 -5.91 3.74
C THR A 35 0.09 -4.58 3.90
N VAL A 36 0.79 -4.18 2.85
CA VAL A 36 1.44 -2.86 2.75
C VAL A 36 0.50 -1.95 1.98
N VAL A 37 0.18 -0.80 2.55
CA VAL A 37 -0.66 0.22 1.91
C VAL A 37 0.25 1.37 1.48
N ALA A 38 0.18 1.77 0.22
CA ALA A 38 1.02 2.81 -0.34
C ALA A 38 0.18 3.86 -1.06
N GLY A 39 0.38 5.13 -0.72
CA GLY A 39 -0.35 6.24 -1.33
C GLY A 39 0.44 6.87 -2.46
N ALA A 40 -0.17 7.02 -3.63
CA ALA A 40 0.39 7.60 -4.84
C ALA A 40 -0.42 8.85 -5.24
N PRO A 41 -0.26 9.99 -4.55
CA PRO A 41 -1.11 11.18 -4.70
C PRO A 41 -1.05 11.87 -6.06
N ARG A 42 -0.14 11.42 -6.94
CA ARG A 42 0.02 11.93 -8.32
C ARG A 42 -0.35 10.90 -9.38
N ALA A 43 -0.76 9.69 -9.00
CA ALA A 43 -1.28 8.72 -9.94
C ALA A 43 -2.58 9.27 -10.55
N TYR A 44 -2.76 9.08 -11.86
CA TYR A 44 -4.02 9.41 -12.57
C TYR A 44 -4.53 10.86 -12.42
N PHE A 45 -3.67 11.82 -12.08
CA PHE A 45 -4.01 13.24 -11.84
C PHE A 45 -4.98 13.52 -10.65
N SER A 46 -5.55 12.49 -10.04
CA SER A 46 -6.41 12.57 -8.85
C SER A 46 -5.76 11.99 -7.59
N GLY A 47 -4.84 11.04 -7.74
CA GLY A 47 -4.20 10.28 -6.66
C GLY A 47 -4.76 8.85 -6.56
N ALA A 48 -4.01 7.95 -5.92
CA ALA A 48 -4.41 6.56 -5.69
C ALA A 48 -3.86 6.01 -4.38
N VAL A 49 -4.48 4.95 -3.86
CA VAL A 49 -3.99 4.14 -2.74
C VAL A 49 -3.94 2.69 -3.16
N ILE A 50 -2.78 2.05 -3.01
CA ILE A 50 -2.49 0.72 -3.50
C ILE A 50 -2.22 -0.20 -2.31
N LEU A 51 -2.91 -1.34 -2.27
CA LEU A 51 -2.70 -2.41 -1.29
C LEU A 51 -1.83 -3.48 -1.93
N LEU A 52 -0.69 -3.74 -1.32
CA LEU A 52 0.29 -4.71 -1.76
C LEU A 52 0.37 -5.87 -0.77
N LYS A 53 0.38 -7.10 -1.28
CA LYS A 53 0.67 -8.31 -0.52
C LYS A 53 2.01 -8.90 -0.94
N LYS A 54 2.58 -9.72 -0.06
CA LYS A 54 3.74 -10.55 -0.42
C LYS A 54 3.30 -11.60 -1.44
N GLY A 55 4.09 -11.79 -2.49
CA GLY A 55 3.91 -12.88 -3.46
C GLY A 55 4.08 -14.27 -2.85
N SER A 56 3.87 -15.30 -3.67
CA SER A 56 3.99 -16.70 -3.26
C SER A 56 5.41 -17.04 -2.78
N LYS A 57 5.62 -18.23 -2.21
CA LYS A 57 6.99 -18.65 -1.81
C LYS A 57 7.96 -18.67 -2.99
N GLU A 58 7.49 -18.92 -4.21
CA GLU A 58 8.32 -18.84 -5.43
C GLU A 58 8.51 -17.40 -5.93
N ARG A 59 7.57 -16.50 -5.64
CA ARG A 59 7.53 -15.11 -6.08
C ARG A 59 7.84 -14.17 -4.92
N LYS A 60 9.10 -13.77 -4.81
CA LYS A 60 9.56 -12.90 -3.72
C LYS A 60 9.03 -11.46 -3.83
N ASP A 61 8.49 -11.07 -4.98
CA ASP A 61 7.98 -9.73 -5.27
C ASP A 61 6.68 -9.37 -4.54
N MET A 62 6.49 -8.07 -4.33
CA MET A 62 5.23 -7.50 -3.84
C MET A 62 4.23 -7.44 -4.99
N GLN A 63 3.04 -8.01 -4.77
CA GLN A 63 1.95 -8.01 -5.73
C GLN A 63 0.87 -7.03 -5.30
N GLU A 64 0.33 -6.32 -6.27
CA GLU A 64 -0.86 -5.50 -6.08
C GLU A 64 -2.07 -6.39 -5.84
N GLU A 65 -2.82 -6.08 -4.80
CA GLU A 65 -4.05 -6.78 -4.43
C GLU A 65 -5.28 -5.92 -4.70
N PHE A 66 -5.23 -4.63 -4.34
CA PHE A 66 -6.28 -3.66 -4.62
C PHE A 66 -5.70 -2.28 -4.93
N SER A 67 -6.44 -1.52 -5.72
CA SER A 67 -6.17 -0.11 -6.01
C SER A 67 -7.45 0.70 -5.82
N LEU A 68 -7.33 1.80 -5.06
CA LEU A 68 -8.38 2.77 -4.81
C LEU A 68 -7.97 4.07 -5.52
N GLU A 69 -8.78 4.54 -6.45
CA GLU A 69 -8.50 5.76 -7.22
C GLU A 69 -9.24 6.96 -6.61
N GLY A 70 -8.60 8.12 -6.61
CA GLY A 70 -9.22 9.36 -6.17
C GLY A 70 -10.29 9.81 -7.15
N GLU A 71 -11.48 10.14 -6.65
CA GLU A 71 -12.64 10.54 -7.47
C GLU A 71 -12.51 11.96 -8.07
N GLY A 72 -11.69 12.82 -7.46
CA GLY A 72 -11.54 14.23 -7.82
C GLY A 72 -10.15 14.58 -8.37
N LEU A 73 -10.12 15.36 -9.47
CA LEU A 73 -8.89 15.95 -9.99
C LEU A 73 -8.16 16.77 -8.92
N ALA A 74 -6.85 16.58 -8.79
CA ALA A 74 -5.99 17.26 -7.82
C ALA A 74 -6.38 17.10 -6.33
N SER A 75 -7.21 16.10 -5.98
CA SER A 75 -7.60 15.84 -4.59
C SER A 75 -6.43 15.41 -3.69
N SER A 76 -5.29 15.03 -4.28
CA SER A 76 -4.13 14.48 -3.56
C SER A 76 -4.48 13.21 -2.78
N PHE A 77 -5.40 12.40 -3.31
CA PHE A 77 -5.83 11.17 -2.67
C PHE A 77 -4.65 10.22 -2.44
N GLY A 78 -4.47 9.75 -1.20
CA GLY A 78 -3.28 8.98 -0.80
C GLY A 78 -2.07 9.82 -0.38
N TYR A 79 -2.22 11.12 -0.10
CA TYR A 79 -1.15 11.95 0.44
C TYR A 79 -0.71 11.52 1.85
N ASP A 80 -1.65 11.17 2.72
CA ASP A 80 -1.39 10.60 4.04
C ASP A 80 -2.25 9.36 4.26
N LEU A 81 -1.76 8.41 5.05
CA LEU A 81 -2.39 7.12 5.25
C LEU A 81 -2.28 6.68 6.71
N THR A 82 -3.40 6.24 7.26
CA THR A 82 -3.47 5.53 8.55
C THR A 82 -4.28 4.27 8.37
N VAL A 83 -3.78 3.17 8.95
CA VAL A 83 -4.47 1.88 8.98
C VAL A 83 -5.04 1.70 10.38
N LEU A 84 -6.33 1.36 10.48
CA LEU A 84 -7.03 1.17 11.74
C LEU A 84 -7.94 -0.06 11.65
N ASP A 85 -7.84 -0.90 12.68
CA ASP A 85 -8.78 -2.00 12.93
C ASP A 85 -9.94 -1.44 13.78
N LEU A 86 -11.09 -1.22 13.15
CA LEU A 86 -12.26 -0.59 13.79
C LEU A 86 -13.12 -1.57 14.58
N ASN A 87 -13.15 -2.82 14.15
CA ASN A 87 -13.96 -3.90 14.72
C ASN A 87 -13.15 -4.84 15.63
N GLY A 88 -11.84 -4.62 15.75
CA GLY A 88 -10.95 -5.36 16.65
C GLY A 88 -10.73 -6.81 16.24
N ASP A 89 -10.94 -7.14 14.97
CA ASP A 89 -10.90 -8.53 14.51
C ASP A 89 -9.52 -8.98 14.00
N GLY A 90 -8.55 -8.06 14.08
CA GLY A 90 -7.13 -8.26 13.78
C GLY A 90 -6.90 -8.80 12.39
#